data_AF-A0A672IC37-F1
#
_entry.id   AF-A0A672IC37-F1
#
_cell.length_a   1.000
_cell.length_b   1.000
_cell.length_c   1.000
_cell.angle_alpha   90.00
_cell.angle_beta   90.00
_cell.angle_gamma   90.00
#
_symmetry.space_group_name_H-M   'P 1'
#
loop_
_entity.id
_entity.type
_entity.pdbx_description
1 polymer ?
#
loop_
_entity_poly.entity_id
_entity_poly.type
_entity_poly.pdbx_seq_one_letter_code
_entity_poly.pdbx_strand_id
1 'polypeptide(L)'
;MFSFPEMSKPRDVFKLSRDWLSIQEVVDAVSSPSCGAISVFIGTTREDVVEDRKVIGLEYEAYDSMVQSEFTKLCADIRERWPAVSHICVHHRLGWVKVGEASVAMAISSPHREDAQQAVHFCIRQLKAAVPIWKKEVYDTQESIWKENAECLWAGHNEQRPITSSENHKD
;
A
#
# COMPACT_ATOMS: atom_id res chain seq x y z
N MET A 1 -11.74 36.78 16.39
CA MET A 1 -10.51 36.25 15.76
C MET A 1 -10.38 34.81 16.23
N PHE A 2 -10.82 33.84 15.43
CA PHE A 2 -10.63 32.43 15.78
C PHE A 2 -9.17 32.09 15.48
N SER A 3 -8.40 31.85 16.54
CA SER A 3 -7.05 31.31 16.40
C SER A 3 -7.22 29.84 15.99
N PHE A 4 -6.79 29.50 14.79
CA PHE A 4 -6.68 28.10 14.40
C PHE A 4 -5.61 27.47 15.28
N PRO A 5 -5.90 26.34 15.97
CA PRO A 5 -4.88 25.65 16.74
C PRO A 5 -3.71 25.32 15.81
N GLU A 6 -2.50 25.61 16.27
CA GLU A 6 -1.27 25.24 15.58
C GLU A 6 -1.34 23.75 15.24
N MET A 7 -1.42 23.42 13.95
CA MET A 7 -1.56 22.04 13.52
C MET A 7 -0.32 21.28 13.99
N SER A 8 -0.52 20.29 14.86
CA SER A 8 0.56 19.41 15.29
C SER A 8 1.26 18.84 14.05
N LYS A 9 2.60 18.80 14.08
CA LYS A 9 3.40 18.27 12.98
C LYS A 9 2.82 16.93 12.48
N PRO A 10 2.67 16.74 11.16
CA PRO A 10 2.19 15.48 10.63
C PRO A 10 3.04 14.31 11.11
N ARG A 11 2.38 13.18 11.39
CA ARG A 11 3.02 11.93 11.83
C ARG A 11 2.78 10.92 10.72
N ASP A 12 3.88 10.56 10.08
CA ASP A 12 3.92 9.58 8.99
C ASP A 12 4.73 8.39 9.46
N VAL A 13 4.04 7.26 9.62
CA VAL A 13 4.63 6.03 10.15
C VAL A 13 4.53 4.94 9.10
N PHE A 14 5.68 4.41 8.68
CA PHE A 14 5.75 3.17 7.93
C PHE A 14 6.50 2.13 8.74
N LYS A 15 5.93 0.93 8.86
CA LYS A 15 6.57 -0.18 9.57
C LYS A 15 6.48 -1.45 8.73
N LEU A 16 7.63 -2.04 8.45
CA LEU A 16 7.74 -3.42 8.03
C LEU A 16 7.91 -4.28 9.29
N SER A 17 7.14 -5.35 9.40
CA SER A 17 7.22 -6.27 10.54
C SER A 17 7.13 -7.72 10.07
N ARG A 18 7.78 -8.64 10.76
CA ARG A 18 7.56 -10.09 10.57
C ARG A 18 6.52 -10.66 11.54
N ASP A 19 6.05 -9.84 12.48
CA ASP A 19 5.05 -10.20 13.48
C ASP A 19 3.64 -9.84 13.01
N TRP A 20 2.66 -10.26 13.81
CA TRP A 20 1.26 -9.91 13.61
C TRP A 20 1.03 -8.40 13.73
N LEU A 21 0.18 -7.87 12.85
CA LEU A 21 -0.14 -6.45 12.85
C LEU A 21 -1.18 -6.13 13.93
N SER A 22 -0.87 -5.14 14.77
CA SER A 22 -1.85 -4.58 15.71
C SER A 22 -2.64 -3.45 15.05
N ILE A 23 -3.95 -3.64 14.94
CA ILE A 23 -4.84 -2.58 14.44
C ILE A 23 -4.88 -1.39 15.40
N GLN A 24 -4.81 -1.66 16.70
CA GLN A 24 -4.81 -0.61 17.71
C GLN A 24 -3.56 0.28 17.60
N GLU A 25 -2.37 -0.30 17.37
CA GLU A 25 -1.15 0.49 17.17
C GLU A 25 -1.28 1.46 15.98
N VAL A 26 -1.90 1.00 14.89
CA VAL A 26 -2.11 1.80 13.68
C VAL A 26 -3.10 2.94 13.94
N VAL A 27 -4.17 2.68 14.70
CA VAL A 27 -5.17 3.70 15.10
C VAL A 27 -4.55 4.72 16.06
N ASP A 28 -3.78 4.27 17.05
CA ASP A 28 -3.14 5.13 18.04
C ASP A 28 -2.11 6.06 17.37
N ALA A 29 -1.37 5.55 16.39
CA ALA A 29 -0.38 6.31 15.64
C ALA A 29 -0.97 7.54 14.93
N VAL A 30 -2.25 7.48 14.52
CA VAL A 30 -2.93 8.57 13.80
C VAL A 30 -3.96 9.33 14.64
N SER A 31 -4.18 8.93 15.90
CA SER A 31 -5.14 9.58 16.78
C SER A 31 -4.67 10.99 17.17
N SER A 32 -5.54 11.98 17.05
CA SER A 32 -5.25 13.38 17.39
C SER A 32 -6.48 14.10 17.93
N PRO A 33 -6.33 15.01 18.93
CA PRO A 33 -7.43 15.87 19.39
C PRO A 33 -8.01 16.77 18.30
N SER A 34 -7.27 17.05 17.22
CA SER A 34 -7.73 17.87 16.09
C SER A 34 -8.48 17.07 15.01
N CYS A 35 -8.57 15.74 15.13
CA CYS A 35 -9.17 14.88 14.13
C CYS A 35 -10.50 14.30 14.63
N GLY A 36 -11.59 14.57 13.92
CA GLY A 36 -12.90 13.97 14.17
C GLY A 36 -13.09 12.63 13.48
N ALA A 37 -12.13 12.18 12.66
CA ALA A 37 -12.24 10.92 11.93
C ALA A 37 -10.89 10.20 11.81
N ILE A 38 -10.97 8.87 11.88
CA ILE A 38 -9.92 7.94 11.52
C ILE A 38 -10.56 6.93 10.56
N SER A 39 -9.99 6.79 9.37
CA SER A 39 -10.36 5.72 8.44
C SER A 39 -9.28 4.65 8.50
N VAL A 40 -9.69 3.38 8.51
CA VAL A 40 -8.79 2.23 8.64
C VAL A 40 -9.03 1.28 7.48
N PHE A 41 -7.94 0.79 6.87
CA PHE A 41 -7.97 -0.32 5.92
C PHE A 41 -7.15 -1.49 6.45
N ILE A 42 -7.70 -2.70 6.32
CA ILE A 42 -7.06 -3.96 6.68
C ILE A 42 -7.11 -4.86 5.46
N GLY A 43 -5.94 -5.20 4.92
CA GLY A 43 -5.81 -6.17 3.83
C GLY A 43 -5.52 -7.54 4.40
N THR A 44 -6.46 -8.48 4.22
CA THR A 44 -6.32 -9.87 4.68
C THR A 44 -6.05 -10.82 3.52
N THR A 45 -5.26 -11.86 3.77
CA THR A 45 -5.08 -12.95 2.81
C THR A 45 -6.38 -13.72 2.62
N ARG A 46 -6.77 -13.96 1.36
CA ARG A 46 -7.97 -14.71 1.01
C ARG A 46 -7.63 -16.14 0.60
N GLU A 47 -8.61 -17.03 0.75
CA GLU A 47 -8.57 -18.39 0.22
C GLU A 47 -9.06 -18.38 -1.23
N ASP A 48 -8.20 -17.97 -2.16
CA ASP A 48 -8.51 -18.01 -3.59
C ASP A 48 -8.20 -19.43 -4.15
N VAL A 49 -8.98 -19.89 -5.14
CA VAL A 49 -8.75 -21.17 -5.84
C VAL A 49 -8.26 -20.89 -7.26
N VAL A 50 -7.11 -21.45 -7.63
CA VAL A 50 -6.47 -21.25 -8.93
C VAL A 50 -6.12 -22.62 -9.51
N GLU A 51 -6.73 -22.98 -10.65
CA GLU A 51 -6.47 -24.27 -11.31
C GLU A 51 -6.57 -25.46 -10.35
N ASP A 52 -7.67 -25.53 -9.60
CA ASP A 52 -7.97 -26.55 -8.58
C ASP A 52 -7.03 -26.59 -7.36
N ARG A 53 -6.11 -25.63 -7.22
CA ARG A 53 -5.22 -25.47 -6.07
C ARG A 53 -5.74 -24.39 -5.13
N LYS A 54 -5.63 -24.59 -3.82
CA LYS A 54 -6.09 -23.62 -2.82
C LYS A 54 -4.92 -22.81 -2.29
N VAL A 55 -5.03 -21.49 -2.31
CA VAL A 55 -4.06 -20.62 -1.61
C VAL A 55 -4.21 -20.84 -0.11
N ILE A 56 -3.12 -21.24 0.56
CA ILE A 56 -3.08 -21.44 2.02
C ILE A 56 -2.44 -20.27 2.77
N GLY A 57 -1.76 -19.40 2.03
CA GLY A 57 -1.18 -18.17 2.55
C GLY A 57 -0.34 -17.45 1.50
N LEU A 58 0.22 -16.32 1.91
CA LEU A 58 1.11 -15.51 1.11
C LEU A 58 2.46 -15.38 1.82
N GLU A 59 3.53 -15.33 1.04
CA GLU A 59 4.84 -14.92 1.52
C GLU A 59 5.21 -13.55 0.96
N TYR A 60 5.59 -12.61 1.82
CA TYR A 60 5.88 -11.23 1.46
C TYR A 60 7.36 -10.88 1.62
N GLU A 61 7.90 -10.20 0.62
CA GLU A 61 9.26 -9.65 0.62
C GLU A 61 9.22 -8.17 0.24
N ALA A 62 10.23 -7.39 0.65
CA ALA A 62 10.30 -5.97 0.39
C ALA A 62 11.73 -5.51 0.14
N TYR A 63 11.87 -4.39 -0.59
CA TYR A 63 13.12 -3.66 -0.71
C TYR A 63 13.14 -2.45 0.24
N ASP A 64 13.47 -2.72 1.50
CA ASP A 64 13.33 -1.81 2.65
C ASP A 64 13.88 -0.39 2.40
N SER A 65 15.01 -0.26 1.72
CA SER A 65 15.66 1.05 1.49
C SER A 65 14.84 1.98 0.60
N MET A 66 14.05 1.44 -0.33
CA MET A 66 13.21 2.22 -1.27
C MET A 66 11.79 2.43 -0.72
N VAL A 67 11.34 1.56 0.19
CA VAL A 67 10.01 1.66 0.81
C VAL A 67 9.82 3.02 1.49
N GLN A 68 10.81 3.47 2.25
CA GLN A 68 10.70 4.74 2.98
C GLN A 68 10.62 5.96 2.05
N SER A 69 11.37 5.97 0.95
CA SER A 69 11.33 7.08 -0.01
C SER A 69 10.01 7.15 -0.76
N GLU A 70 9.47 6.00 -1.18
CA GLU A 70 8.17 5.95 -1.86
C GLU A 70 7.01 6.29 -0.92
N PHE A 71 7.07 5.83 0.33
CA PHE A 71 6.07 6.22 1.33
C PHE A 71 6.08 7.72 1.64
N THR A 72 7.26 8.34 1.70
CA THR A 72 7.37 9.79 1.91
C THR A 72 6.72 10.57 0.77
N LYS A 73 6.96 10.17 -0.48
CA LYS A 73 6.29 10.76 -1.66
C LYS A 73 4.78 10.57 -1.58
N LEU A 74 4.32 9.37 -1.27
CA LEU A 74 2.89 9.06 -1.12
C LEU A 74 2.22 9.94 -0.05
N CYS A 75 2.88 10.16 1.09
CA CYS A 75 2.35 11.05 2.13
C CYS A 75 2.23 12.50 1.66
N ALA A 76 3.18 12.97 0.84
CA ALA A 76 3.11 14.29 0.21
C ALA A 76 1.95 14.38 -0.79
N ASP A 77 1.81 13.40 -1.70
CA ASP A 77 0.74 13.34 -2.70
C ASP A 77 -0.66 13.31 -2.05
N ILE A 78 -0.81 12.57 -0.95
CA ILE A 78 -2.05 12.53 -0.17
C ILE A 78 -2.38 13.92 0.37
N ARG A 79 -1.41 14.63 0.94
CA ARG A 79 -1.65 15.97 1.52
C ARG A 79 -1.79 17.07 0.48
N GLU A 80 -1.24 16.89 -0.72
CA GLU A 80 -1.53 17.77 -1.84
C GLU A 80 -3.01 17.68 -2.25
N ARG A 81 -3.57 16.47 -2.26
CA ARG A 81 -4.98 16.21 -2.62
C ARG A 81 -5.95 16.52 -1.48
N TRP A 82 -5.58 16.20 -0.26
CA TRP A 82 -6.38 16.41 0.96
C TRP A 82 -5.55 17.13 2.03
N PRO A 83 -5.43 18.46 1.97
CA PRO A 83 -4.59 19.24 2.89
C PRO A 83 -4.96 19.11 4.37
N ALA A 84 -6.18 18.68 4.69
CA ALA A 84 -6.63 18.47 6.07
C ALA A 84 -6.23 17.09 6.64
N VAL A 85 -5.65 16.19 5.85
CA VAL A 85 -5.10 14.92 6.35
C VAL A 85 -3.95 15.19 7.33
N SER A 86 -4.13 14.76 8.57
CA SER A 86 -3.22 15.08 9.67
C SER A 86 -2.13 14.01 9.83
N HIS A 87 -2.51 12.74 10.00
CA HIS A 87 -1.57 11.66 10.26
C HIS A 87 -1.84 10.45 9.37
N ILE A 88 -0.77 9.75 8.98
CA ILE A 88 -0.81 8.59 8.09
C ILE A 88 0.04 7.48 8.72
N CYS A 89 -0.54 6.30 8.88
CA CYS A 89 0.18 5.11 9.37
C CYS A 89 -0.07 3.94 8.43
N VAL A 90 1.00 3.25 8.03
CA VAL A 90 0.96 2.00 7.27
C VAL A 90 1.90 1.00 7.91
N HIS A 91 1.34 -0.11 8.38
CA HIS A 91 2.10 -1.28 8.80
C HIS A 91 1.91 -2.39 7.76
N HIS A 92 2.99 -3.01 7.32
CA HIS A 92 2.96 -4.14 6.40
C HIS A 92 3.75 -5.31 6.97
N ARG A 93 3.14 -6.50 6.91
CA ARG A 93 3.74 -7.75 7.35
C ARG A 93 4.58 -8.36 6.23
N LEU A 94 5.76 -8.86 6.60
CA LEU A 94 6.69 -9.60 5.75
C LEU A 94 6.76 -11.06 6.17
N GLY A 95 7.27 -11.91 5.27
CA GLY A 95 7.31 -13.35 5.45
C GLY A 95 5.92 -13.97 5.33
N TRP A 96 5.70 -15.06 6.07
CA TRP A 96 4.48 -15.87 5.98
C TRP A 96 3.26 -15.18 6.59
N VAL A 97 2.17 -15.11 5.82
CA VAL A 97 0.85 -14.61 6.22
C VAL A 97 -0.21 -15.60 5.79
N LYS A 98 -0.82 -16.29 6.76
CA LYS A 98 -1.83 -17.32 6.48
C LYS A 98 -3.12 -16.70 5.96
N VAL A 99 -3.92 -17.48 5.23
CA VAL A 99 -5.32 -17.14 4.95
C VAL A 99 -6.06 -16.65 6.20
N GLY A 100 -6.79 -15.55 6.04
CA GLY A 100 -7.54 -14.87 7.10
C GLY A 100 -6.72 -13.87 7.92
N GLU A 101 -5.38 -13.88 7.82
CA GLU A 101 -4.52 -12.95 8.55
C GLU A 101 -4.29 -11.65 7.77
N ALA A 102 -4.05 -10.56 8.50
CA ALA A 102 -3.73 -9.26 7.91
C ALA A 102 -2.28 -9.22 7.42
N SER A 103 -2.09 -8.84 6.15
CA SER A 103 -0.78 -8.53 5.57
C SER A 103 -0.49 -7.03 5.58
N VAL A 104 -1.53 -6.19 5.60
CA VAL A 104 -1.39 -4.74 5.70
C VAL A 104 -2.47 -4.17 6.60
N ALA A 105 -2.10 -3.23 7.45
CA ALA A 105 -3.00 -2.44 8.26
C ALA A 105 -2.58 -0.98 8.16
N MET A 106 -3.54 -0.10 7.86
CA MET A 106 -3.25 1.32 7.71
C MET A 106 -4.39 2.17 8.21
N ALA A 107 -4.07 3.35 8.70
CA ALA A 107 -5.04 4.35 9.11
C ALA A 107 -4.61 5.75 8.70
N ILE A 108 -5.59 6.59 8.42
CA ILE A 108 -5.39 8.00 8.12
C ILE A 108 -6.43 8.81 8.88
N SER A 109 -6.00 9.91 9.48
CA SER A 109 -6.86 10.81 10.25
C SER A 109 -6.99 12.19 9.63
N SER A 110 -8.16 12.80 9.82
CA SER A 110 -8.50 14.14 9.37
C SER A 110 -9.57 14.76 10.28
N PRO A 111 -9.76 16.09 10.26
CA PRO A 111 -10.85 16.75 10.99
C PRO A 111 -12.23 16.19 10.64
N HIS A 112 -12.47 15.84 9.37
CA HIS A 112 -13.75 15.35 8.88
C HIS A 112 -13.60 14.06 8.07
N ARG A 113 -14.59 13.17 8.19
CA ARG A 113 -14.55 11.79 7.67
C ARG A 113 -14.24 11.64 6.19
N GLU A 114 -14.67 12.58 5.36
CA GLU A 114 -14.58 12.46 3.91
C GLU A 114 -13.13 12.36 3.44
N ASP A 115 -12.27 13.27 3.90
CA ASP A 115 -10.85 13.27 3.56
C ASP A 115 -10.15 11.98 4.02
N ALA A 116 -10.39 11.52 5.25
CA ALA A 116 -9.81 10.28 5.75
C ALA A 116 -10.25 9.05 4.92
N GLN A 117 -11.52 8.99 4.54
CA GLN A 117 -12.05 7.88 3.73
C GLN A 117 -11.43 7.85 2.34
N GLN A 118 -11.40 9.00 1.65
CA GLN A 118 -10.83 9.10 0.31
C GLN A 118 -9.31 8.89 0.32
N ALA A 119 -8.61 9.46 1.31
CA ALA A 119 -7.17 9.33 1.45
C ALA A 119 -6.75 7.87 1.72
N VAL A 120 -7.47 7.11 2.57
CA VAL A 120 -7.15 5.69 2.80
C VAL A 120 -7.31 4.89 1.52
N HIS A 121 -8.40 5.10 0.79
CA HIS A 121 -8.64 4.42 -0.49
C HIS A 121 -7.53 4.72 -1.51
N PHE A 122 -7.12 5.98 -1.62
CA PHE A 122 -6.02 6.37 -2.49
C PHE A 122 -4.70 5.76 -2.03
N CYS A 123 -4.40 5.82 -0.73
CA CYS A 123 -3.14 5.37 -0.17
C CYS A 123 -2.92 3.86 -0.42
N ILE A 124 -3.92 2.99 -0.22
CA ILE A 124 -3.74 1.55 -0.51
C ILE A 124 -3.50 1.27 -2.00
N ARG A 125 -4.16 2.02 -2.89
CA ARG A 125 -3.96 1.86 -4.34
C ARG A 125 -2.55 2.25 -4.74
N GLN A 126 -2.08 3.41 -4.28
CA GLN A 126 -0.74 3.88 -4.59
C GLN A 126 0.35 3.05 -3.90
N LEU A 127 0.10 2.57 -2.69
CA LEU A 127 1.01 1.67 -1.98
C LEU A 127 1.31 0.43 -2.84
N LYS A 128 0.25 -0.24 -3.33
CA LYS A 128 0.39 -1.41 -4.21
C LYS A 128 1.07 -1.11 -5.55
N ALA A 129 0.92 0.11 -6.02
CA ALA A 129 1.43 0.55 -7.31
C ALA A 129 2.91 0.92 -7.29
N ALA A 130 3.36 1.59 -6.23
CA ALA A 130 4.67 2.25 -6.17
C ALA A 130 5.64 1.62 -5.15
N VAL A 131 5.14 1.03 -4.06
CA VAL A 131 6.01 0.52 -2.98
C VAL A 131 6.48 -0.90 -3.33
N PRO A 132 7.80 -1.18 -3.29
CA PRO A 132 8.38 -2.45 -3.73
C PRO A 132 8.18 -3.53 -2.66
N ILE A 133 6.94 -4.00 -2.51
CA ILE A 133 6.55 -5.13 -1.67
C ILE A 133 5.91 -6.18 -2.58
N TRP A 134 6.53 -7.35 -2.63
CA TRP A 134 6.13 -8.46 -3.47
C TRP A 134 5.42 -9.52 -2.63
N LYS A 135 4.51 -10.25 -3.27
CA LYS A 135 3.80 -11.37 -2.66
C LYS A 135 3.96 -12.61 -3.51
N LYS A 136 4.10 -13.74 -2.85
CA LYS A 136 4.10 -15.07 -3.44
C LYS A 136 2.92 -15.84 -2.88
N GLU A 137 2.05 -16.34 -3.75
CA GLU A 137 0.99 -17.27 -3.37
C GLU A 137 1.60 -18.63 -3.06
N VAL A 138 1.19 -19.24 -1.96
CA VAL A 138 1.58 -20.60 -1.58
C VAL A 138 0.31 -21.46 -1.53
N TYR A 139 0.36 -22.59 -2.22
CA TYR A 139 -0.78 -23.48 -2.39
C TYR A 139 -0.73 -24.68 -1.45
N ASP A 140 -1.87 -25.33 -1.26
CA ASP A 140 -2.01 -26.60 -0.51
C ASP A 140 -1.17 -27.75 -1.10
N THR A 141 -0.83 -27.68 -2.38
CA THR A 141 0.11 -28.58 -3.07
C THR A 141 1.58 -28.33 -2.73
N GLN A 142 1.89 -27.31 -1.91
CA GLN A 142 3.24 -26.78 -1.60
C GLN A 142 3.93 -26.07 -2.76
N GLU A 143 3.26 -25.91 -3.91
CA GLU A 143 3.73 -25.04 -4.98
C GLU A 143 3.65 -23.56 -4.55
N SER A 144 4.47 -22.71 -5.16
CA SER A 144 4.43 -21.27 -4.90
C SER A 144 4.66 -20.45 -6.17
N ILE A 145 3.89 -19.37 -6.33
CA ILE A 145 3.92 -18.51 -7.53
C ILE A 145 4.01 -17.05 -7.10
N TRP A 146 5.00 -16.32 -7.63
CA TRP A 146 5.09 -14.87 -7.46
C TRP A 146 3.95 -14.18 -8.21
N LYS A 147 3.30 -13.22 -7.54
CA LYS A 147 2.26 -12.40 -8.14
C LYS A 147 2.72 -10.97 -8.25
N GLU A 148 2.63 -10.43 -9.45
CA GLU A 148 2.72 -8.99 -9.66
C GLU A 148 1.44 -8.31 -9.18
N ASN A 149 1.57 -7.10 -8.64
CA ASN A 149 0.41 -6.27 -8.37
C ASN A 149 -0.07 -5.69 -9.71
N ALA A 150 -1.36 -5.83 -10.02
CA ALA A 150 -1.93 -5.30 -11.26
C ALA A 150 -1.77 -3.77 -11.38
N GLU A 151 -1.60 -3.11 -10.24
CA GLU A 151 -1.40 -1.67 -10.13
C GLU A 151 0.07 -1.24 -10.25
N CYS A 152 1.02 -2.18 -10.36
CA CYS A 152 2.46 -1.94 -10.31
C CYS A 152 2.97 -1.05 -11.45
N LEU A 153 3.55 0.12 -11.11
CA LEU A 153 4.03 1.09 -12.09
C LEU A 153 5.39 0.72 -12.72
N TRP A 154 6.17 -0.14 -12.08
CA TRP A 154 7.51 -0.53 -12.57
C TRP A 154 7.54 -1.84 -13.36
N ALA A 155 6.40 -2.55 -13.46
CA ALA A 155 6.30 -3.82 -14.20
C ALA A 155 6.32 -3.67 -15.74
N GLY A 156 6.58 -2.47 -16.29
CA GLY A 156 6.31 -2.14 -17.70
C GLY A 156 7.33 -1.29 -18.45
N HIS A 157 8.63 -1.38 -18.16
CA HIS A 157 9.67 -0.79 -19.03
C HIS A 157 10.61 -1.83 -19.60
N ASN A 158 10.15 -2.61 -20.58
CA ASN A 158 11.04 -3.18 -21.58
C ASN A 158 10.30 -3.41 -22.90
N GLU A 159 10.14 -2.37 -23.72
CA GLU A 159 10.09 -2.48 -25.19
C GLU A 159 10.07 -1.09 -25.86
N GLN A 160 11.26 -0.60 -26.22
CA GLN A 160 11.43 0.26 -27.39
C GLN A 160 12.54 -0.38 -28.23
N ARG A 161 12.19 -1.35 -29.07
CA ARG A 161 13.05 -1.73 -30.20
C ARG A 161 12.86 -0.70 -31.31
N PRO A 162 13.94 -0.22 -31.95
CA PRO A 162 13.81 0.68 -33.09
C PRO A 162 13.13 -0.05 -34.24
N ILE A 163 12.10 0.56 -34.81
CA ILE A 163 11.55 0.15 -36.11
C ILE A 163 12.64 0.47 -37.15
N THR A 164 13.33 -0.55 -37.65
CA THR A 164 14.11 -0.40 -38.88
C THR A 164 13.12 -0.34 -40.05
N SER A 165 12.98 0.84 -40.63
CA SER A 165 12.29 1.05 -41.90
C SER A 165 12.98 0.28 -43.02
N SER A 166 12.34 -0.78 -43.52
CA SER A 166 12.61 -1.27 -44.88
C SER A 166 11.52 -0.71 -45.79
N GLU A 167 11.83 0.40 -46.46
CA GLU A 167 11.11 0.83 -47.65
C GLU A 167 11.35 -0.20 -48.76
N ASN A 168 10.29 -0.82 -49.26
CA ASN A 168 10.25 -1.40 -50.59
C ASN A 168 9.16 -0.66 -51.35
N HIS A 169 9.55 0.38 -52.08
CA HIS A 169 8.73 1.00 -53.10
C HIS A 169 8.87 0.18 -54.39
N LYS A 170 7.77 -0.41 -54.85
CA LYS A 170 7.55 -0.73 -56.25
C LYS A 170 6.28 0.01 -56.67
N ASP A 171 6.42 0.63 -57.84
CA ASP A 171 5.43 1.31 -58.69
C ASP A 171 5.10 2.77 -58.35
#